data_AF-A0A5D2QW69-F1
#
_entry.id   AF-A0A5D2QW69-F1
#
_cell.length_a   1.000
_cell.length_b   1.000
_cell.length_c   1.000
_cell.angle_alpha   90.00
_cell.angle_beta   90.00
_cell.angle_gamma   90.00
#
_symmetry.space_group_name_H-M   'P 1'
#
loop_
_entity.id
_entity.type
_entity.pdbx_description
1 polymer ?
#
loop_
_entity_poly.entity_id
_entity_poly.type
_entity_poly.pdbx_seq_one_letter_code
_entity_poly.pdbx_strand_id
1 'polypeptide(L)'
;MHSNGSETRQSETELRGRNIHNLVSHRVETEMTLLLKPITRLSLFQTHFQIINNNNPRARARAISVSCSWSHEAHKIVREFDPKIPIEKAITPPSSWYTDPSFYAFELDRVFYRGWQAVGYTEQIQEPRDFFSGRLGNVEFVVCRDDNGKIAAFHNVCRHHASLLVSGSGKTSCFTCPYHGWTYGLNGELRKATRISGIDDFSINVFRRDFGLVPIKVATWGPFVLLNMDNEILQKDNIDTDNVASEWLGSSSELFSLNGVDTTLTYVCRREYFIECNWKVFCDNYLDGGYHVPFAHKGLASGLSLDSYTTSIFEKVSIQSAEGGSKQKEDDRLGSKAFYAFIYPNFMINRYGPWMDTNLAIPLGPRKCLVVFDYFLEASFKDDKAFIERSLADSEKVQMEDIRLCEGVQKGIESPAYSTGRYAPNVEKAMHHFHCLLYDNLIN
;
A
#
# COMPACT_ATOMS: atom_id res chain seq x y z
N MET A 1 37.43 -41.98 -24.49
CA MET A 1 38.08 -43.19 -25.01
C MET A 1 38.61 -43.99 -23.83
N HIS A 2 38.08 -45.21 -23.67
CA HIS A 2 38.47 -46.36 -22.83
C HIS A 2 39.27 -46.11 -21.53
N SER A 3 38.84 -46.62 -20.38
CA SER A 3 38.68 -48.06 -20.16
C SER A 3 37.80 -48.39 -18.95
N ASN A 4 37.13 -49.54 -19.08
CA ASN A 4 36.18 -50.18 -18.17
C ASN A 4 36.86 -51.13 -17.16
N GLY A 5 36.10 -51.48 -16.12
CA GLY A 5 36.11 -52.80 -15.48
C GLY A 5 36.46 -52.75 -13.98
N SER A 6 35.74 -53.36 -13.06
CA SER A 6 34.64 -54.32 -13.14
C SER A 6 34.06 -54.53 -11.72
N GLU A 7 32.73 -54.74 -11.63
CA GLU A 7 32.01 -55.79 -10.86
C GLU A 7 32.40 -56.11 -9.39
N THR A 8 31.55 -56.48 -8.44
CA THR A 8 30.10 -56.72 -8.24
C THR A 8 29.95 -57.04 -6.73
N ARG A 9 28.84 -56.66 -6.09
CA ARG A 9 28.02 -57.58 -5.26
C ARG A 9 26.78 -56.88 -4.68
N GLN A 10 25.65 -57.54 -4.90
CA GLN A 10 24.30 -57.21 -4.48
C GLN A 10 24.02 -57.58 -3.01
N SER A 11 22.96 -56.95 -2.49
CA SER A 11 21.94 -57.39 -1.50
C SER A 11 21.73 -56.31 -0.44
N GLU A 12 20.54 -55.97 0.04
CA GLU A 12 19.15 -56.34 -0.20
C GLU A 12 18.27 -55.35 0.60
N THR A 13 17.10 -55.02 0.06
CA THR A 13 15.85 -54.56 0.75
C THR A 13 15.86 -53.27 1.60
N GLU A 14 15.26 -52.16 1.17
CA GLU A 14 13.81 -51.84 1.01
C GLU A 14 12.99 -51.58 2.30
N LEU A 15 12.19 -50.51 2.19
CA LEU A 15 10.89 -50.25 2.82
C LEU A 15 10.85 -49.65 4.25
N ARG A 16 10.57 -48.34 4.35
CA ARG A 16 9.21 -47.80 4.60
C ARG A 16 9.23 -46.27 4.81
N GLY A 17 8.44 -45.56 4.01
CA GLY A 17 8.01 -44.20 4.31
C GLY A 17 6.72 -44.15 5.13
N ARG A 18 6.47 -43.00 5.77
CA ARG A 18 5.22 -42.20 5.75
C ARG A 18 5.03 -41.41 7.05
N ASN A 19 4.49 -40.19 6.85
CA ASN A 19 3.65 -39.39 7.74
C ASN A 19 4.28 -38.73 8.97
N ILE A 20 4.35 -37.39 8.92
CA ILE A 20 4.44 -36.52 10.10
C ILE A 20 3.25 -35.57 10.05
N HIS A 21 2.17 -35.96 10.74
CA HIS A 21 1.08 -35.10 11.19
C HIS A 21 0.89 -35.40 12.69
N ASN A 22 0.72 -34.35 13.48
CA ASN A 22 0.22 -34.33 14.86
C ASN A 22 1.09 -34.95 15.96
N LEU A 23 1.68 -34.09 16.78
CA LEU A 23 1.91 -34.20 18.23
C LEU A 23 2.11 -32.73 18.67
N VAL A 24 1.29 -32.15 19.55
CA VAL A 24 1.44 -32.26 21.01
C VAL A 24 0.09 -32.00 21.69
N SER A 25 -0.33 -32.95 22.52
CA SER A 25 -1.28 -32.77 23.63
C SER A 25 -0.80 -33.64 24.79
N HIS A 26 -0.43 -33.04 25.92
CA HIS A 26 -0.98 -33.34 27.25
C HIS A 26 -0.14 -32.85 28.45
N ARG A 27 -0.89 -32.51 29.52
CA ARG A 27 -0.57 -32.24 30.94
C ARG A 27 -0.09 -30.81 31.21
N VAL A 28 -0.72 -30.05 32.12
CA VAL A 28 -1.00 -30.39 33.54
C VAL A 28 -2.34 -29.80 34.03
N GLU A 29 -3.14 -30.61 34.72
CA GLU A 29 -4.20 -30.20 35.65
C GLU A 29 -3.63 -30.14 37.08
N THR A 30 -3.97 -29.12 37.87
CA THR A 30 -4.25 -29.28 39.32
C THR A 30 -5.20 -28.18 39.80
N GLU A 31 -6.10 -28.61 40.68
CA GLU A 31 -7.32 -28.04 41.28
C GLU A 31 -7.27 -26.64 41.93
N MET A 32 -8.42 -25.95 41.95
CA MET A 32 -8.95 -25.31 43.18
C MET A 32 -10.45 -24.95 43.07
N THR A 33 -11.25 -25.79 43.72
CA THR A 33 -12.43 -25.54 44.59
C THR A 33 -13.50 -24.49 44.21
N LEU A 34 -14.71 -25.02 43.99
CA LEU A 34 -16.02 -24.38 43.93
C LEU A 34 -16.43 -23.66 45.24
N LEU A 35 -17.03 -22.47 45.09
CA LEU A 35 -18.02 -21.91 46.03
C LEU A 35 -19.18 -21.30 45.24
N LEU A 36 -20.30 -22.03 45.18
CA LEU A 36 -21.59 -21.57 44.65
C LEU A 36 -22.45 -21.00 45.80
N LYS A 37 -23.03 -19.82 45.60
CA LYS A 37 -24.30 -19.42 46.23
C LYS A 37 -25.18 -18.64 45.23
N PRO A 38 -26.52 -18.72 45.33
CA PRO A 38 -27.43 -18.42 44.24
C PRO A 38 -28.01 -17.01 44.35
N ILE A 39 -28.33 -16.38 43.21
CA ILE A 39 -29.24 -15.24 43.17
C ILE A 39 -30.30 -15.48 42.10
N THR A 40 -31.50 -15.82 42.58
CA THR A 40 -32.77 -15.75 41.88
C THR A 40 -33.23 -14.29 41.74
N ARG A 41 -33.57 -13.86 40.51
CA ARG A 41 -34.78 -13.06 40.21
C ARG A 41 -34.97 -12.94 38.70
N LEU A 42 -35.98 -13.64 38.17
CA LEU A 42 -36.59 -13.32 36.89
C LEU A 42 -37.46 -12.06 37.05
N SER A 43 -37.26 -11.08 36.17
CA SER A 43 -38.31 -10.11 35.82
C SER A 43 -38.53 -10.17 34.31
N LEU A 44 -39.71 -10.65 33.91
CA LEU A 44 -40.23 -10.58 32.55
C LEU A 44 -40.44 -9.12 32.16
N PHE A 45 -39.77 -8.67 31.10
CA PHE A 45 -40.21 -7.50 30.34
C PHE A 45 -40.67 -7.99 28.96
N GLN A 46 -41.98 -8.00 28.77
CA GLN A 46 -42.61 -8.03 27.45
C GLN A 46 -42.40 -6.67 26.79
N THR A 47 -41.57 -6.61 25.75
CA THR A 47 -41.56 -5.48 24.82
C THR A 47 -42.27 -5.88 23.54
N HIS A 48 -43.42 -5.26 23.31
CA HIS A 48 -44.10 -5.24 22.01
C HIS A 48 -43.17 -4.60 20.97
N PHE A 49 -42.83 -5.33 19.92
CA PHE A 49 -42.19 -4.76 18.73
C PHE A 49 -43.26 -4.10 17.86
N GLN A 50 -43.33 -2.76 17.90
CA GLN A 50 -43.90 -2.00 16.79
C GLN A 50 -42.82 -1.80 15.72
N ILE A 51 -43.18 -2.12 14.48
CA ILE A 51 -42.36 -1.98 13.27
C ILE A 51 -42.02 -0.49 13.09
N ILE A 52 -40.74 -0.13 13.19
CA ILE A 52 -40.25 1.22 12.91
C ILE A 52 -39.82 1.27 11.44
N ASN A 53 -40.53 2.10 10.68
CA ASN A 53 -40.21 2.48 9.30
C ASN A 53 -38.82 3.13 9.22
N ASN A 54 -37.95 2.59 8.36
CA ASN A 54 -36.50 2.79 8.41
C ASN A 54 -36.03 4.04 7.64
N ASN A 55 -36.53 5.22 8.01
CA ASN A 55 -36.13 6.52 7.43
C ASN A 55 -35.60 7.50 8.49
N ASN A 56 -34.91 7.03 9.53
CA ASN A 56 -34.47 7.89 10.64
C ASN A 56 -32.96 8.26 10.55
N PRO A 57 -32.61 9.55 10.33
CA PRO A 57 -31.21 10.03 10.26
C PRO A 57 -30.38 9.78 11.53
N ARG A 58 -31.02 9.48 12.66
CA ARG A 58 -30.34 9.26 13.96
C ARG A 58 -29.50 7.98 14.01
N ALA A 59 -29.77 6.98 13.17
CA ALA A 59 -28.94 5.78 13.09
C ALA A 59 -27.57 6.05 12.42
N ARG A 60 -27.51 6.98 11.45
CA ARG A 60 -26.25 7.48 10.86
C ARG A 60 -25.40 8.25 11.89
N ALA A 61 -26.03 8.98 12.80
CA ALA A 61 -25.32 9.82 13.77
C ALA A 61 -24.51 9.04 14.82
N ARG A 62 -24.89 7.79 15.15
CA ARG A 62 -24.19 7.01 16.19
C ARG A 62 -22.84 6.45 15.74
N ALA A 63 -22.70 6.07 14.46
CA ALA A 63 -21.42 5.64 13.89
C ALA A 63 -20.39 6.79 13.78
N ILE A 64 -20.88 8.04 13.66
CA ILE A 64 -20.05 9.26 13.58
C ILE A 64 -19.47 9.66 14.95
N SER A 65 -20.08 9.24 16.06
CA SER A 65 -19.67 9.70 17.39
C SER A 65 -18.36 9.08 17.90
N VAL A 66 -18.00 7.87 17.44
CA VAL A 66 -16.75 7.20 17.85
C VAL A 66 -15.56 7.73 17.04
N SER A 67 -15.75 8.11 15.77
CA SER A 67 -14.68 8.72 14.96
C SER A 67 -14.28 10.13 15.46
N CYS A 68 -15.17 10.82 16.16
CA CYS A 68 -14.94 12.18 16.63
C CYS A 68 -13.97 12.26 17.83
N SER A 69 -13.96 11.28 18.75
CA SER A 69 -13.06 11.34 19.92
C SER A 69 -11.58 11.09 19.55
N TRP A 70 -11.31 10.13 18.66
CA TRP A 70 -9.94 9.83 18.19
C TRP A 70 -9.35 11.00 17.42
N SER A 71 -10.19 11.73 16.67
CA SER A 71 -9.72 12.92 15.97
C SER A 71 -9.20 13.99 16.95
N HIS A 72 -9.82 14.20 18.11
CA HIS A 72 -9.44 15.34 18.95
C HIS A 72 -8.01 15.26 19.50
N GLU A 73 -7.58 14.09 19.99
CA GLU A 73 -6.22 13.91 20.51
C GLU A 73 -5.18 13.99 19.38
N ALA A 74 -5.44 13.33 18.24
CA ALA A 74 -4.57 13.41 17.07
C ALA A 74 -4.38 14.87 16.60
N HIS A 75 -5.45 15.66 16.52
CA HIS A 75 -5.35 17.08 16.14
C HIS A 75 -4.52 17.92 17.12
N LYS A 76 -4.56 17.58 18.42
CA LYS A 76 -3.74 18.28 19.42
C LYS A 76 -2.26 17.97 19.20
N ILE A 77 -1.93 16.70 19.01
CA ILE A 77 -0.56 16.23 18.75
C ILE A 77 -0.02 16.80 17.43
N VAL A 78 -0.84 16.89 16.38
CA VAL A 78 -0.43 17.48 15.08
C VAL A 78 0.08 18.90 15.24
N ARG A 79 -0.55 19.70 16.12
CA ARG A 79 -0.17 21.12 16.36
C ARG A 79 1.13 21.31 17.12
N GLU A 80 1.76 20.24 17.60
CA GLU A 80 3.10 20.31 18.22
C GLU A 80 4.20 20.50 17.16
N PHE A 81 3.91 20.21 15.89
CA PHE A 81 4.75 20.56 14.74
C PHE A 81 4.25 21.86 14.10
N ASP A 82 5.17 22.78 13.75
CA ASP A 82 4.85 24.02 13.04
C ASP A 82 5.51 24.03 11.65
N PRO A 83 4.74 23.84 10.56
CA PRO A 83 5.29 23.78 9.20
C PRO A 83 5.83 25.13 8.70
N LYS A 84 5.57 26.22 9.42
CA LYS A 84 6.03 27.57 9.03
C LYS A 84 7.45 27.86 9.52
N ILE A 85 7.98 27.04 10.43
CA ILE A 85 9.36 27.20 10.89
C ILE A 85 10.29 26.71 9.77
N PRO A 86 11.23 27.54 9.28
CA PRO A 86 12.16 27.12 8.25
C PRO A 86 13.09 26.01 8.78
N ILE A 87 13.53 25.13 7.88
CA ILE A 87 14.24 23.88 8.22
C ILE A 87 15.46 24.10 9.13
N GLU A 88 16.17 25.22 9.02
CA GLU A 88 17.33 25.57 9.85
C GLU A 88 16.99 25.74 11.34
N LYS A 89 15.71 25.98 11.65
CA LYS A 89 15.20 26.17 13.00
C LYS A 89 14.16 25.13 13.40
N ALA A 90 13.69 24.33 12.45
CA ALA A 90 12.65 23.35 12.67
C ALA A 90 13.13 22.18 13.57
N ILE A 91 12.15 21.50 14.13
CA ILE A 91 12.31 20.19 14.78
C ILE A 91 11.49 19.18 14.00
N THR A 92 11.87 17.90 14.04
CA THR A 92 11.03 16.85 13.46
C THR A 92 9.68 16.79 14.18
N PRO A 93 8.65 16.17 13.59
CA PRO A 93 7.41 15.91 14.32
C PRO A 93 7.69 15.12 15.61
N PRO A 94 6.84 15.28 16.64
CA PRO A 94 7.02 14.56 17.88
C PRO A 94 6.86 13.05 17.66
N SER A 95 7.54 12.26 18.50
CA SER A 95 7.50 10.80 18.49
C SER A 95 6.07 10.22 18.55
N SER A 96 5.14 10.98 19.13
CA SER A 96 3.71 10.66 19.17
C SER A 96 3.07 10.55 17.78
N TRP A 97 3.56 11.23 16.74
CA TRP A 97 3.08 11.03 15.36
C TRP A 97 3.30 9.60 14.86
N TYR A 98 4.33 8.93 15.37
CA TYR A 98 4.74 7.60 14.95
C TYR A 98 4.26 6.50 15.89
N THR A 99 3.86 6.84 17.11
CA THR A 99 3.59 5.88 18.19
C THR A 99 2.17 5.94 18.73
N ASP A 100 1.47 7.07 18.59
CA ASP A 100 0.13 7.22 19.13
C ASP A 100 -0.89 6.45 18.24
N PRO A 101 -1.70 5.54 18.82
CA PRO A 101 -2.63 4.69 18.06
C PRO A 101 -3.75 5.48 17.38
N SER A 102 -4.04 6.71 17.83
CA SER A 102 -5.05 7.58 17.21
C SER A 102 -4.66 8.00 15.79
N PHE A 103 -3.36 8.03 15.48
CA PHE A 103 -2.86 8.44 14.16
C PHE A 103 -3.22 7.47 13.06
N TYR A 104 -3.21 6.14 13.29
CA TYR A 104 -3.42 5.19 12.19
C TYR A 104 -4.75 5.38 11.46
N ALA A 105 -5.86 5.39 12.21
CA ALA A 105 -7.18 5.60 11.59
C ALA A 105 -7.34 7.04 11.06
N PHE A 106 -6.70 8.01 11.72
CA PHE A 106 -6.76 9.41 11.34
C PHE A 106 -6.01 9.70 10.04
N GLU A 107 -4.81 9.13 9.87
CA GLU A 107 -4.01 9.19 8.65
C GLU A 107 -4.70 8.47 7.49
N LEU A 108 -5.34 7.32 7.74
CA LEU A 108 -6.14 6.68 6.68
C LEU A 108 -7.19 7.63 6.10
N ASP A 109 -7.95 8.31 6.96
CA ASP A 109 -9.00 9.25 6.56
C ASP A 109 -8.47 10.56 5.92
N ARG A 110 -7.42 11.14 6.50
CA ARG A 110 -6.91 12.47 6.11
C ARG A 110 -5.84 12.43 5.02
N VAL A 111 -5.14 11.31 4.88
CA VAL A 111 -3.99 11.17 3.99
C VAL A 111 -4.27 10.16 2.88
N PHE A 112 -4.59 8.91 3.23
CA PHE A 112 -4.65 7.82 2.25
C PHE A 112 -5.96 7.76 1.45
N TYR A 113 -7.08 8.20 2.02
CA TYR A 113 -8.36 8.23 1.31
C TYR A 113 -8.59 9.52 0.54
N ARG A 114 -7.56 10.37 0.42
CA ARG A 114 -7.62 11.64 -0.29
C ARG A 114 -6.61 11.68 -1.43
N GLY A 115 -7.04 12.15 -2.59
CA GLY A 115 -6.20 12.21 -3.78
C GLY A 115 -5.87 10.85 -4.40
N TRP A 116 -4.95 10.87 -5.36
CA TRP A 116 -4.52 9.68 -6.11
C TRP A 116 -3.50 8.85 -5.35
N GLN A 117 -3.77 7.54 -5.25
CA GLN A 117 -2.94 6.53 -4.62
C GLN A 117 -2.49 5.51 -5.67
N ALA A 118 -1.19 5.25 -5.78
CA ALA A 118 -0.70 4.13 -6.58
C ALA A 118 -1.09 2.81 -5.94
N VAL A 119 -1.72 1.90 -6.70
CA VAL A 119 -2.22 0.62 -6.18
C VAL A 119 -1.77 -0.61 -6.96
N GLY A 120 -1.15 -0.40 -8.12
CA GLY A 120 -0.75 -1.48 -9.01
C GLY A 120 -0.10 -0.94 -10.28
N TYR A 121 0.12 -1.84 -11.22
CA TYR A 121 0.78 -1.55 -12.49
C TYR A 121 -0.08 -1.99 -13.68
N THR A 122 0.11 -1.34 -14.82
CA THR A 122 -0.78 -1.45 -16.00
C THR A 122 -0.82 -2.85 -16.60
N GLU A 123 0.28 -3.62 -16.52
CA GLU A 123 0.32 -5.00 -17.02
C GLU A 123 -0.62 -5.95 -16.23
N GLN A 124 -1.05 -5.61 -15.00
CA GLN A 124 -2.06 -6.40 -14.26
C GLN A 124 -3.46 -6.33 -14.89
N ILE A 125 -3.69 -5.35 -15.76
CA ILE A 125 -4.95 -5.09 -16.48
C ILE A 125 -4.68 -4.81 -17.96
N GLN A 126 -3.79 -5.60 -18.58
CA GLN A 126 -3.40 -5.38 -19.96
C GLN A 126 -4.52 -5.77 -20.93
N GLU A 127 -5.10 -6.95 -20.74
CA GLU A 127 -6.07 -7.54 -21.66
C GLU A 127 -7.51 -7.28 -21.19
N PRO A 128 -8.50 -7.27 -22.10
CA PRO A 128 -9.90 -7.28 -21.71
C PRO A 128 -10.19 -8.41 -20.73
N ARG A 129 -11.02 -8.11 -19.72
CA ARG A 129 -11.42 -8.99 -18.61
C ARG A 129 -10.38 -9.23 -17.52
N ASP A 130 -9.17 -8.70 -17.66
CA ASP A 130 -8.20 -8.72 -16.57
C ASP A 130 -8.74 -7.94 -15.37
N PHE A 131 -8.43 -8.45 -14.19
CA PHE A 131 -8.66 -7.78 -12.92
C PHE A 131 -7.50 -8.02 -11.96
N PHE A 132 -7.32 -7.09 -11.02
CA PHE A 132 -6.62 -7.35 -9.76
C PHE A 132 -7.38 -6.73 -8.60
N SER A 133 -7.14 -7.24 -7.40
CA SER A 133 -7.73 -6.76 -6.16
C SER A 133 -6.66 -6.49 -5.13
N GLY A 134 -6.98 -5.60 -4.20
CA GLY A 134 -6.07 -5.20 -3.14
C GLY A 134 -6.81 -4.44 -2.04
N ARG A 135 -6.03 -3.93 -1.10
CA ARG A 135 -6.56 -3.26 0.10
C ARG A 135 -5.69 -2.07 0.49
N LEU A 136 -6.33 -0.96 0.83
CA LEU A 136 -5.71 0.20 1.49
C LEU A 136 -6.48 0.51 2.78
N GLY A 137 -5.84 0.36 3.93
CA GLY A 137 -6.50 0.54 5.23
C GLY A 137 -7.69 -0.42 5.42
N ASN A 138 -8.92 0.09 5.37
CA ASN A 138 -10.16 -0.69 5.41
C ASN A 138 -10.93 -0.70 4.08
N VAL A 139 -10.35 -0.16 3.01
CA VAL A 139 -10.93 -0.17 1.67
C VAL A 139 -10.43 -1.38 0.89
N GLU A 140 -11.31 -2.36 0.69
CA GLU A 140 -11.11 -3.49 -0.22
C GLU A 140 -11.52 -3.04 -1.64
N PHE A 141 -10.62 -3.14 -2.62
CA PHE A 141 -10.85 -2.68 -3.98
C PHE A 141 -10.60 -3.78 -5.02
N VAL A 142 -11.23 -3.61 -6.18
CA VAL A 142 -10.96 -4.36 -7.40
C VAL A 142 -10.83 -3.37 -8.56
N VAL A 143 -9.82 -3.55 -9.39
CA VAL A 143 -9.64 -2.85 -10.66
C VAL A 143 -9.80 -3.87 -11.78
N CYS A 144 -10.48 -3.50 -12.85
CA CYS A 144 -10.67 -4.38 -14.00
C CYS A 144 -10.71 -3.60 -15.31
N ARG A 145 -10.43 -4.32 -16.41
CA ARG A 145 -10.67 -3.85 -17.79
C ARG A 145 -11.88 -4.56 -18.38
N ASP A 146 -12.83 -3.82 -18.91
CA ASP A 146 -14.01 -4.40 -19.55
C ASP A 146 -13.73 -4.89 -20.99
N ASP A 147 -14.75 -5.49 -21.63
CA ASP A 147 -14.67 -6.00 -23.00
C ASP A 147 -14.39 -4.90 -24.05
N ASN A 148 -14.70 -3.64 -23.74
CA ASN A 148 -14.46 -2.48 -24.61
C ASN A 148 -13.10 -1.82 -24.33
N GLY A 149 -12.29 -2.38 -23.42
CA GLY A 149 -11.01 -1.84 -23.02
C GLY A 149 -11.09 -0.74 -21.96
N LYS A 150 -12.28 -0.40 -21.44
CA LYS A 150 -12.43 0.63 -20.40
C LYS A 150 -11.97 0.08 -19.05
N ILE A 151 -11.16 0.87 -18.34
CA ILE A 151 -10.71 0.57 -16.98
C ILE A 151 -11.77 1.08 -15.99
N ALA A 152 -12.08 0.27 -14.98
CA ALA A 152 -12.98 0.64 -13.89
C ALA A 152 -12.46 0.07 -12.57
N ALA A 153 -12.79 0.73 -11.47
CA ALA A 153 -12.51 0.25 -10.13
C ALA A 153 -13.75 0.34 -9.24
N PHE A 154 -13.85 -0.58 -8.28
CA PHE A 154 -14.97 -0.67 -7.35
C PHE A 154 -14.50 -1.09 -5.97
N HIS A 155 -15.30 -0.78 -4.96
CA HIS A 155 -15.22 -1.50 -3.69
C HIS A 155 -15.51 -2.99 -3.93
N ASN A 156 -14.56 -3.86 -3.57
CA ASN A 156 -14.62 -5.31 -3.76
C ASN A 156 -15.52 -5.96 -2.70
N VAL A 157 -16.76 -5.49 -2.58
CA VAL A 157 -17.69 -5.87 -1.53
C VAL A 157 -19.07 -6.06 -2.14
N CYS A 158 -19.60 -7.28 -2.03
CA CYS A 158 -20.95 -7.60 -2.46
C CYS A 158 -21.98 -6.75 -1.72
N ARG A 159 -22.88 -6.11 -2.47
CA ARG A 159 -23.95 -5.25 -1.94
C ARG A 159 -25.10 -6.00 -1.25
N HIS A 160 -25.05 -7.33 -1.19
CA HIS A 160 -26.01 -8.15 -0.45
C HIS A 160 -25.62 -8.28 1.03
N HIS A 161 -24.58 -9.07 1.34
CA HIS A 161 -24.08 -9.30 2.70
C HIS A 161 -22.54 -9.23 2.77
N ALA A 162 -21.97 -8.23 2.09
CA ALA A 162 -20.58 -7.78 2.25
C ALA A 162 -19.47 -8.82 2.00
N SER A 163 -19.76 -9.95 1.37
CA SER A 163 -18.72 -10.89 0.91
C SER A 163 -17.79 -10.19 -0.08
N LEU A 164 -16.49 -10.45 0.03
CA LEU A 164 -15.54 -10.15 -1.04
C LEU A 164 -15.95 -10.89 -2.31
N LEU A 165 -15.75 -10.27 -3.48
CA LEU A 165 -16.14 -10.84 -4.77
C LEU A 165 -15.00 -11.64 -5.39
N VAL A 166 -13.78 -11.09 -5.32
CA VAL A 166 -12.56 -11.67 -5.90
C VAL A 166 -11.36 -11.45 -4.97
N SER A 167 -10.28 -12.19 -5.21
CA SER A 167 -9.00 -12.06 -4.51
C SER A 167 -7.86 -12.30 -5.50
N GLY A 168 -6.72 -11.62 -5.33
CA GLY A 168 -5.59 -11.68 -6.24
C GLY A 168 -5.89 -11.03 -7.60
N SER A 169 -5.32 -11.60 -8.66
CA SER A 169 -5.49 -11.18 -10.05
C SER A 169 -5.98 -12.34 -10.93
N GLY A 170 -6.57 -12.02 -12.08
CA GLY A 170 -7.03 -13.02 -13.05
C GLY A 170 -7.91 -12.44 -14.15
N LYS A 171 -8.60 -13.32 -14.89
CA LYS A 171 -9.55 -12.96 -15.95
C LYS A 171 -10.98 -13.38 -15.59
N THR A 172 -11.95 -12.49 -15.75
CA THR A 172 -13.37 -12.84 -15.59
C THR A 172 -14.31 -12.00 -16.45
N SER A 173 -15.41 -12.58 -16.92
CA SER A 173 -16.47 -11.84 -17.63
C SER A 173 -17.45 -11.13 -16.68
N CYS A 174 -17.49 -11.53 -15.41
CA CYS A 174 -18.34 -10.93 -14.38
C CYS A 174 -17.84 -11.27 -12.98
N PHE A 175 -18.21 -10.46 -11.98
CA PHE A 175 -17.93 -10.76 -10.58
C PHE A 175 -19.12 -11.52 -9.98
N THR A 176 -18.91 -12.80 -9.63
CA THR A 176 -19.93 -13.61 -8.96
C THR A 176 -19.60 -13.74 -7.49
N CYS A 177 -20.47 -13.22 -6.63
CA CYS A 177 -20.33 -13.30 -5.19
C CYS A 177 -20.33 -14.78 -4.73
N PRO A 178 -19.27 -15.24 -4.04
CA PRO A 178 -19.16 -16.64 -3.61
C PRO A 178 -20.19 -17.02 -2.55
N TYR A 179 -20.80 -16.05 -1.88
CA TYR A 179 -21.75 -16.31 -0.80
C TYR A 179 -23.13 -16.74 -1.32
N HIS A 180 -23.76 -15.91 -2.17
CA HIS A 180 -25.13 -16.14 -2.63
C HIS A 180 -25.30 -16.16 -4.15
N GLY A 181 -24.22 -16.02 -4.92
CA GLY A 181 -24.26 -16.05 -6.39
C GLY A 181 -24.89 -14.80 -7.02
N TRP A 182 -24.86 -13.66 -6.33
CA TRP A 182 -25.16 -12.37 -6.98
C TRP A 182 -24.05 -12.04 -7.97
N THR A 183 -24.42 -11.60 -9.16
CA THR A 183 -23.48 -11.38 -10.27
C THR A 183 -23.48 -9.91 -10.68
N TYR A 184 -22.29 -9.35 -10.81
CA TYR A 184 -22.04 -7.97 -11.24
C TYR A 184 -21.25 -7.96 -12.54
N GLY A 185 -21.57 -7.05 -13.46
CA GLY A 185 -20.75 -6.83 -14.65
C GLY A 185 -19.43 -6.15 -14.30
N LEU A 186 -18.49 -6.12 -15.25
CA LEU A 186 -17.23 -5.36 -15.13
C LEU A 186 -17.45 -3.84 -15.12
N ASN A 187 -18.66 -3.39 -15.47
CA ASN A 187 -19.13 -2.01 -15.28
C ASN A 187 -19.78 -1.76 -13.90
N GLY A 188 -19.73 -2.74 -12.99
CA GLY A 188 -20.28 -2.64 -11.64
C GLY A 188 -21.80 -2.87 -11.53
N GLU A 189 -22.52 -2.95 -12.64
CA GLU A 189 -23.97 -3.14 -12.61
C GLU A 189 -24.35 -4.51 -12.05
N LEU A 190 -25.34 -4.55 -11.16
CA LEU A 190 -25.94 -5.80 -10.71
C LEU A 190 -26.69 -6.48 -11.88
N ARG A 191 -26.17 -7.59 -12.38
CA ARG A 191 -26.78 -8.36 -13.49
C ARG A 191 -27.83 -9.32 -12.97
N LYS A 192 -27.52 -10.02 -11.87
CA LYS A 192 -28.35 -11.09 -11.31
C LYS A 192 -28.33 -11.04 -9.79
N ALA A 193 -29.52 -11.01 -9.19
CA ALA A 193 -29.74 -11.30 -7.77
C ALA A 193 -30.55 -12.60 -7.69
N THR A 194 -29.95 -13.63 -7.13
CA THR A 194 -30.53 -14.97 -7.03
C THR A 194 -31.67 -14.99 -6.00
N ARG A 195 -32.80 -15.61 -6.35
CA ARG A 195 -33.94 -15.86 -5.45
C ARG A 195 -34.51 -14.61 -4.77
N ILE A 196 -34.33 -13.44 -5.37
CA ILE A 196 -34.89 -12.20 -4.83
C ILE A 196 -36.37 -12.09 -5.22
N SER A 197 -37.25 -12.04 -4.22
CA SER A 197 -38.71 -11.92 -4.40
C SER A 197 -39.34 -11.42 -3.10
N GLY A 198 -40.56 -10.86 -3.18
CA GLY A 198 -41.30 -10.42 -1.98
C GLY A 198 -40.78 -9.13 -1.34
N ILE A 199 -40.07 -8.30 -2.13
CA ILE A 199 -39.67 -6.94 -1.73
C ILE A 199 -40.80 -5.99 -2.12
N ASP A 200 -41.28 -5.18 -1.17
CA ASP A 200 -42.26 -4.12 -1.43
C ASP A 200 -41.68 -3.08 -2.41
N ASP A 201 -42.51 -2.55 -3.31
CA ASP A 201 -42.12 -1.57 -4.33
C ASP A 201 -40.93 -1.99 -5.21
N PHE A 202 -40.80 -3.29 -5.50
CA PHE A 202 -39.71 -3.83 -6.31
C PHE A 202 -39.78 -3.37 -7.78
N SER A 203 -38.98 -2.35 -8.11
CA SER A 203 -38.60 -2.07 -9.50
C SER A 203 -37.22 -2.66 -9.77
N ILE A 204 -37.14 -3.65 -10.66
CA ILE A 204 -35.87 -4.33 -11.01
C ILE A 204 -34.80 -3.33 -11.47
N ASN A 205 -35.19 -2.25 -12.15
CA ASN A 205 -34.26 -1.23 -12.64
C ASN A 205 -33.75 -0.34 -11.50
N VAL A 206 -34.60 0.00 -10.53
CA VAL A 206 -34.20 0.73 -9.32
C VAL A 206 -33.29 -0.15 -8.46
N PHE A 207 -33.68 -1.41 -8.26
CA PHE A 207 -32.91 -2.39 -7.49
C PHE A 207 -31.50 -2.61 -8.08
N ARG A 208 -31.38 -2.81 -9.40
CA ARG A 208 -30.07 -2.97 -10.06
C ARG A 208 -29.19 -1.73 -9.93
N ARG A 209 -29.79 -0.54 -9.95
CA ARG A 209 -29.07 0.73 -9.78
C ARG A 209 -28.59 0.92 -8.35
N ASP A 210 -29.44 0.66 -7.36
CA ASP A 210 -29.15 0.93 -5.95
C ASP A 210 -28.17 -0.09 -5.34
N PHE A 211 -28.17 -1.31 -5.89
CA PHE A 211 -27.34 -2.42 -5.44
C PHE A 211 -26.20 -2.80 -6.41
N GLY A 212 -25.86 -1.95 -7.38
CA GLY A 212 -24.61 -2.06 -8.14
C GLY A 212 -23.37 -1.83 -7.28
N LEU A 213 -22.20 -2.26 -7.73
CA LEU A 213 -20.95 -2.03 -7.01
C LEU A 213 -20.68 -0.52 -6.85
N VAL A 214 -20.13 -0.14 -5.69
CA VAL A 214 -19.78 1.26 -5.43
C VAL A 214 -18.47 1.56 -6.17
N PRO A 215 -18.46 2.51 -7.12
CA PRO A 215 -17.28 2.82 -7.93
C PRO A 215 -16.21 3.55 -7.12
N ILE A 216 -14.95 3.37 -7.53
CA ILE A 216 -13.78 4.13 -7.08
C ILE A 216 -13.18 4.78 -8.33
N LYS A 217 -12.75 6.04 -8.25
CA LYS A 217 -12.10 6.71 -9.39
C LYS A 217 -10.79 5.98 -9.70
N VAL A 218 -10.54 5.73 -10.98
CA VAL A 218 -9.34 5.04 -11.45
C VAL A 218 -8.75 5.77 -12.65
N ALA A 219 -7.43 5.83 -12.69
CA ALA A 219 -6.66 6.38 -13.81
C ALA A 219 -5.37 5.57 -13.99
N THR A 220 -4.71 5.77 -15.12
CA THR A 220 -3.37 5.23 -15.38
C THR A 220 -2.43 6.38 -15.69
N TRP A 221 -1.21 6.32 -15.17
CA TRP A 221 -0.14 7.24 -15.52
C TRP A 221 1.17 6.45 -15.63
N GLY A 222 1.85 6.54 -16.78
CA GLY A 222 3.00 5.69 -17.07
C GLY A 222 2.66 4.20 -16.86
N PRO A 223 3.51 3.44 -16.15
CA PRO A 223 3.24 2.04 -15.84
C PRO A 223 2.31 1.83 -14.63
N PHE A 224 1.75 2.89 -14.03
CA PHE A 224 1.01 2.81 -12.76
C PHE A 224 -0.51 2.88 -12.94
N VAL A 225 -1.21 2.15 -12.06
CA VAL A 225 -2.65 2.25 -11.85
C VAL A 225 -2.90 3.02 -10.56
N LEU A 226 -3.69 4.09 -10.66
CA LEU A 226 -3.98 5.00 -9.57
C LEU A 226 -5.46 4.92 -9.18
N LEU A 227 -5.76 4.91 -7.88
CA LEU A 227 -7.11 5.07 -7.35
C LEU A 227 -7.26 6.39 -6.61
N ASN A 228 -8.40 7.05 -6.78
CA ASN A 228 -8.80 8.14 -5.91
C ASN A 228 -10.05 7.72 -5.13
N MET A 229 -9.90 7.67 -3.81
CA MET A 229 -10.90 7.18 -2.86
C MET A 229 -11.71 8.31 -2.21
N ASP A 230 -11.53 9.55 -2.66
CA ASP A 230 -12.26 10.69 -2.14
C ASP A 230 -13.77 10.45 -2.26
N ASN A 231 -14.43 10.59 -1.12
CA ASN A 231 -15.84 10.25 -0.95
C ASN A 231 -16.76 11.40 -1.43
N GLU A 232 -16.44 12.01 -2.56
CA GLU A 232 -17.36 12.92 -3.23
C GLU A 232 -18.46 12.09 -3.90
N ILE A 233 -19.51 11.83 -3.13
CA ILE A 233 -20.72 11.05 -3.46
C ILE A 233 -21.42 11.51 -4.77
N LEU A 234 -20.98 12.57 -5.45
CA LEU A 234 -21.74 13.22 -6.51
C LEU A 234 -20.87 13.84 -7.61
N GLN A 235 -20.18 13.07 -8.45
CA GLN A 235 -20.00 13.48 -9.85
C GLN A 235 -20.14 12.25 -10.77
N LYS A 236 -21.27 12.21 -11.48
CA LYS A 236 -21.60 11.23 -12.54
C LYS A 236 -21.02 11.63 -13.90
N ASP A 237 -20.38 12.79 -13.97
CA ASP A 237 -19.91 13.35 -15.22
C ASP A 237 -18.42 13.03 -15.37
N ASN A 238 -18.14 12.29 -16.44
CA ASN A 238 -16.87 12.02 -17.10
C ASN A 238 -15.60 12.16 -16.24
N ILE A 239 -14.99 11.00 -16.00
CA ILE A 239 -13.60 10.87 -15.54
C ILE A 239 -12.74 11.64 -16.54
N ASP A 240 -12.36 12.86 -16.19
CA ASP A 240 -11.34 13.60 -16.94
C ASP A 240 -9.99 13.00 -16.54
N THR A 241 -9.68 11.82 -17.09
CA THR A 241 -8.38 11.16 -16.94
C THR A 241 -7.24 12.01 -17.50
N ASP A 242 -7.55 13.04 -18.29
CA ASP A 242 -6.56 13.84 -19.00
C ASP A 242 -5.73 14.73 -18.05
N ASN A 243 -6.18 14.91 -16.80
CA ASN A 243 -5.47 15.74 -15.82
C ASN A 243 -4.76 14.97 -14.69
N VAL A 244 -4.75 13.63 -14.70
CA VAL A 244 -4.16 12.84 -13.61
C VAL A 244 -2.69 13.16 -13.35
N ALA A 245 -1.93 13.44 -14.43
CA ALA A 245 -0.52 13.82 -14.32
C ALA A 245 -0.33 15.11 -13.52
N SER A 246 -1.15 16.13 -13.77
CA SER A 246 -1.08 17.41 -13.05
C SER A 246 -1.53 17.25 -11.60
N GLU A 247 -2.59 16.48 -11.35
CA GLU A 247 -3.12 16.29 -9.99
C GLU A 247 -2.19 15.47 -9.09
N TRP A 248 -1.51 14.48 -9.68
CA TRP A 248 -0.64 13.55 -8.95
C TRP A 248 0.80 14.03 -8.87
N LEU A 249 1.36 14.55 -9.98
CA LEU A 249 2.78 14.94 -10.07
C LEU A 249 2.99 16.46 -10.11
N GLY A 250 1.94 17.26 -10.27
CA GLY A 250 2.06 18.71 -10.30
C GLY A 250 2.93 19.20 -11.45
N SER A 251 3.74 20.23 -11.18
CA SER A 251 4.65 20.82 -12.16
C SER A 251 5.85 19.92 -12.52
N SER A 252 6.01 18.80 -11.81
CA SER A 252 7.12 17.86 -12.03
C SER A 252 6.85 16.78 -13.08
N SER A 253 5.62 16.68 -13.61
CA SER A 253 5.20 15.56 -14.47
C SER A 253 6.12 15.32 -15.68
N GLU A 254 6.61 16.39 -16.32
CA GLU A 254 7.51 16.28 -17.48
C GLU A 254 8.87 15.66 -17.11
N LEU A 255 9.36 15.90 -15.90
CA LEU A 255 10.63 15.34 -15.43
C LEU A 255 10.58 13.82 -15.35
N PHE A 256 9.46 13.23 -14.98
CA PHE A 256 9.36 11.77 -14.92
C PHE A 256 9.43 11.15 -16.33
N SER A 257 8.71 11.72 -17.30
CA SER A 257 8.78 11.28 -18.70
C SER A 257 10.19 11.43 -19.27
N LEU A 258 10.86 12.56 -19.00
CA LEU A 258 12.24 12.80 -19.44
C LEU A 258 13.26 11.84 -18.82
N ASN A 259 12.98 11.29 -17.64
CA ASN A 259 13.82 10.27 -17.00
C ASN A 259 13.30 8.84 -17.30
N GLY A 260 12.43 8.66 -18.30
CA GLY A 260 12.02 7.34 -18.78
C GLY A 260 11.13 6.56 -17.80
N VAL A 261 10.27 7.26 -17.05
CA VAL A 261 9.20 6.65 -16.26
C VAL A 261 7.94 6.62 -17.11
N ASP A 262 7.85 5.63 -17.99
CA ASP A 262 6.74 5.49 -18.94
C ASP A 262 6.37 4.02 -19.20
N THR A 263 5.49 3.79 -20.17
CA THR A 263 4.96 2.47 -20.53
C THR A 263 5.91 1.61 -21.38
N THR A 264 7.12 2.07 -21.69
CA THR A 264 8.12 1.29 -22.44
C THR A 264 8.88 0.31 -21.55
N LEU A 265 8.85 0.52 -20.23
CA LEU A 265 9.41 -0.39 -19.25
C LEU A 265 8.56 -1.66 -19.15
N THR A 266 9.22 -2.80 -19.02
CA THR A 266 8.61 -4.12 -18.83
C THR A 266 8.67 -4.51 -17.36
N TYR A 267 7.56 -4.98 -16.81
CA TYR A 267 7.52 -5.50 -15.44
C TYR A 267 8.36 -6.79 -15.31
N VAL A 268 9.12 -6.87 -14.22
CA VAL A 268 10.00 -7.99 -13.90
C VAL A 268 9.37 -8.85 -12.80
N CYS A 269 9.20 -8.29 -11.60
CA CYS A 269 8.63 -8.99 -10.46
C CYS A 269 8.22 -8.02 -9.35
N ARG A 270 7.52 -8.56 -8.35
CA ARG A 270 7.14 -7.90 -7.11
C ARG A 270 7.84 -8.56 -5.93
N ARG A 271 8.28 -7.74 -4.96
CA ARG A 271 8.71 -8.18 -3.62
C ARG A 271 7.95 -7.42 -2.55
N GLU A 272 7.68 -8.09 -1.43
CA GLU A 272 6.87 -7.55 -0.34
C GLU A 272 7.63 -7.70 0.97
N TYR A 273 7.79 -6.60 1.69
CA TYR A 273 8.51 -6.56 2.96
C TYR A 273 7.60 -6.05 4.06
N PHE A 274 7.32 -6.88 5.06
CA PHE A 274 6.66 -6.46 6.28
C PHE A 274 7.71 -5.89 7.22
N ILE A 275 7.56 -4.62 7.58
CA ILE A 275 8.51 -3.90 8.43
C ILE A 275 7.83 -3.52 9.74
N GLU A 276 8.45 -3.81 10.87
CA GLU A 276 7.94 -3.48 12.20
C GLU A 276 8.24 -2.00 12.57
N CYS A 277 7.84 -1.09 11.68
CA CYS A 277 7.88 0.36 11.88
C CYS A 277 6.59 1.04 11.41
N ASN A 278 6.38 2.28 11.86
CA ASN A 278 5.37 3.16 11.29
C ASN A 278 5.75 3.49 9.84
N TRP A 279 4.77 3.58 8.93
CA TRP A 279 5.01 3.85 7.50
C TRP A 279 5.84 5.12 7.26
N LYS A 280 5.66 6.15 8.09
CA LYS A 280 6.42 7.40 8.01
C LYS A 280 7.92 7.21 8.27
N VAL A 281 8.32 6.27 9.13
CA VAL A 281 9.73 5.97 9.38
C VAL A 281 10.43 5.52 8.11
N PHE A 282 9.76 4.71 7.28
CA PHE A 282 10.30 4.27 6.00
C PHE A 282 10.37 5.43 5.00
N CYS A 283 9.37 6.33 4.99
CA CYS A 283 9.42 7.55 4.20
C CYS A 283 10.56 8.48 4.62
N ASP A 284 10.75 8.69 5.93
CA ASP A 284 11.84 9.50 6.48
C ASP A 284 13.20 8.93 6.06
N ASN A 285 13.39 7.61 6.15
CA ASN A 285 14.60 6.93 5.69
C ASN A 285 14.91 7.23 4.20
N TYR A 286 13.89 7.28 3.35
CA TYR A 286 14.05 7.57 1.92
C TYR A 286 14.34 9.06 1.62
N LEU A 287 13.89 9.97 2.49
CA LEU A 287 13.83 11.42 2.23
C LEU A 287 15.00 12.22 2.84
N ASP A 288 16.03 11.54 3.29
CA ASP A 288 17.14 12.15 4.03
C ASP A 288 18.24 12.78 3.15
N GLY A 289 18.05 12.84 1.82
CA GLY A 289 19.04 13.42 0.91
C GLY A 289 20.25 12.53 0.69
N GLY A 290 20.13 11.22 0.93
CA GLY A 290 21.24 10.27 0.86
C GLY A 290 22.18 10.34 2.07
N TYR A 291 21.74 10.94 3.18
CA TYR A 291 22.59 11.21 4.34
C TYR A 291 23.05 9.93 5.06
N HIS A 292 22.18 8.91 5.15
CA HIS A 292 22.51 7.60 5.71
C HIS A 292 23.33 6.71 4.75
N VAL A 293 23.25 6.93 3.44
CA VAL A 293 23.81 6.06 2.39
C VAL A 293 25.30 5.73 2.59
N PRO A 294 26.21 6.67 2.92
CA PRO A 294 27.62 6.36 3.14
C PRO A 294 27.88 5.42 4.32
N PHE A 295 26.99 5.46 5.33
CA PHE A 295 27.15 4.74 6.59
C PHE A 295 26.45 3.38 6.56
N ALA A 296 25.27 3.33 5.95
CA ALA A 296 24.40 2.16 5.88
C ALA A 296 24.69 1.29 4.66
N HIS A 297 24.80 1.90 3.47
CA HIS A 297 24.78 1.20 2.19
C HIS A 297 26.12 1.32 1.47
N LYS A 298 27.18 0.76 2.06
CA LYS A 298 28.54 0.82 1.47
C LYS A 298 28.59 0.34 0.01
N GLY A 299 27.74 -0.63 -0.35
CA GLY A 299 27.60 -1.11 -1.73
C GLY A 299 27.03 -0.03 -2.65
N LEU A 300 25.86 0.51 -2.31
CA LEU A 300 25.20 1.57 -3.09
C LEU A 300 26.05 2.84 -3.18
N ALA A 301 26.62 3.27 -2.04
CA ALA A 301 27.48 4.46 -1.95
C ALA A 301 28.67 4.37 -2.92
N SER A 302 29.26 3.19 -3.12
CA SER A 302 30.38 3.00 -4.04
C SER A 302 30.01 3.18 -5.52
N GLY A 303 28.72 3.07 -5.85
CA GLY A 303 28.19 3.23 -7.19
C GLY A 303 27.68 4.63 -7.52
N LEU A 304 27.70 5.57 -6.57
CA LEU A 304 27.17 6.93 -6.73
C LEU A 304 28.25 7.99 -6.44
N SER A 305 28.16 9.12 -7.13
CA SER A 305 28.91 10.32 -6.80
C SER A 305 28.14 11.14 -5.77
N LEU A 306 28.34 10.87 -4.48
CA LEU A 306 27.56 11.48 -3.41
C LEU A 306 27.72 13.01 -3.30
N ASP A 307 28.86 13.56 -3.75
CA ASP A 307 29.07 15.01 -3.79
C ASP A 307 28.18 15.72 -4.84
N SER A 308 27.62 14.96 -5.79
CA SER A 308 26.67 15.46 -6.81
C SER A 308 25.21 15.39 -6.37
N TYR A 309 24.94 14.92 -5.14
CA TYR A 309 23.57 14.70 -4.68
C TYR A 309 22.81 16.03 -4.58
N THR A 310 21.63 16.08 -5.20
CA THR A 310 20.77 17.26 -5.22
C THR A 310 19.34 16.89 -4.88
N THR A 311 18.57 17.86 -4.40
CA THR A 311 17.16 17.69 -4.05
C THR A 311 16.36 18.87 -4.58
N SER A 312 15.34 18.58 -5.38
CA SER A 312 14.37 19.52 -5.90
C SER A 312 13.00 19.23 -5.28
N ILE A 313 12.31 20.29 -4.85
CA ILE A 313 10.99 20.20 -4.20
C ILE A 313 9.94 20.81 -5.13
N PHE A 314 8.84 20.10 -5.29
CA PHE A 314 7.64 20.48 -6.03
C PHE A 314 6.43 20.36 -5.09
N GLU A 315 5.21 20.53 -5.61
CA GLU A 315 4.00 20.68 -4.79
C GLU A 315 3.71 19.45 -3.92
N LYS A 316 3.69 18.25 -4.53
CA LYS A 316 3.48 16.96 -3.83
C LYS A 316 4.62 15.98 -4.06
N VAL A 317 5.69 16.44 -4.70
CA VAL A 317 6.79 15.60 -5.15
C VAL A 317 8.11 16.19 -4.67
N SER A 318 9.03 15.33 -4.24
CA SER A 318 10.44 15.68 -4.12
C SER A 318 11.29 14.74 -4.98
N ILE A 319 12.23 15.31 -5.71
CA ILE A 319 13.14 14.56 -6.59
C ILE A 319 14.55 14.73 -6.05
N GLN A 320 15.17 13.61 -5.72
CA GLN A 320 16.56 13.50 -5.35
C GLN A 320 17.34 12.95 -6.56
N SER A 321 18.56 13.43 -6.81
CA SER A 321 19.35 12.98 -7.95
C SER A 321 20.84 12.95 -7.63
N ALA A 322 21.54 11.96 -8.15
CA ALA A 322 22.99 11.83 -8.03
C ALA A 322 23.57 11.25 -9.33
N GLU A 323 24.77 11.67 -9.71
CA GLU A 323 25.52 11.07 -10.79
C GLU A 323 26.02 9.67 -10.39
N GLY A 324 26.16 8.80 -11.39
CA GLY A 324 26.81 7.50 -11.23
C GLY A 324 28.29 7.67 -10.88
N GLY A 325 28.83 6.75 -10.09
CA GLY A 325 30.26 6.74 -9.79
C GLY A 325 31.09 6.56 -11.06
N SER A 326 32.35 7.03 -11.05
CA SER A 326 33.24 7.05 -12.24
C SER A 326 33.50 5.69 -12.92
N LYS A 327 33.12 4.58 -12.28
CA LYS A 327 33.22 3.22 -12.81
C LYS A 327 31.91 2.68 -13.39
N GLN A 328 30.79 3.38 -13.20
CA GLN A 328 29.49 2.98 -13.73
C GLN A 328 29.43 3.25 -15.23
N LYS A 329 28.95 2.26 -15.97
CA LYS A 329 28.60 2.37 -17.39
C LYS A 329 27.10 2.60 -17.54
N GLU A 330 26.70 3.07 -18.70
CA GLU A 330 25.29 3.33 -19.01
C GLU A 330 24.42 2.07 -18.90
N ASP A 331 24.96 0.93 -19.33
CA ASP A 331 24.29 -0.39 -19.27
C ASP A 331 24.34 -1.05 -17.87
N ASP A 332 25.05 -0.47 -16.89
CA ASP A 332 25.04 -0.97 -15.52
C ASP A 332 23.72 -0.61 -14.82
N ARG A 333 23.34 -1.37 -13.78
CA ARG A 333 22.08 -1.14 -13.04
C ARG A 333 21.92 0.33 -12.63
N LEU A 334 22.95 0.93 -12.04
CA LEU A 334 22.91 2.31 -11.54
C LEU A 334 23.01 3.35 -12.66
N GLY A 335 23.64 2.99 -13.79
CA GLY A 335 23.83 3.88 -14.93
C GLY A 335 24.66 5.13 -14.61
N SER A 336 24.49 6.14 -15.45
CA SER A 336 25.17 7.44 -15.34
C SER A 336 24.49 8.42 -14.37
N LYS A 337 23.22 8.19 -14.03
CA LYS A 337 22.43 9.06 -13.17
C LYS A 337 21.37 8.25 -12.42
N ALA A 338 21.24 8.52 -11.13
CA ALA A 338 20.13 8.06 -10.31
C ALA A 338 19.09 9.18 -10.16
N PHE A 339 17.82 8.81 -10.32
CA PHE A 339 16.65 9.65 -10.14
C PHE A 339 15.74 9.00 -9.10
N TYR A 340 15.55 9.67 -7.97
CA TYR A 340 14.78 9.17 -6.83
C TYR A 340 13.63 10.14 -6.57
N ALA A 341 12.43 9.78 -7.01
CA ALA A 341 11.24 10.57 -6.74
C ALA A 341 10.49 10.02 -5.53
N PHE A 342 9.98 10.91 -4.71
CA PHE A 342 8.96 10.63 -3.72
C PHE A 342 7.71 11.40 -4.12
N ILE A 343 6.61 10.68 -4.30
CA ILE A 343 5.28 11.21 -4.54
C ILE A 343 4.48 11.03 -3.26
N TYR A 344 4.06 12.15 -2.68
CA TYR A 344 3.25 12.15 -1.47
C TYR A 344 1.94 11.38 -1.68
N PRO A 345 1.51 10.54 -0.72
CA PRO A 345 2.06 10.42 0.62
C PRO A 345 3.15 9.36 0.80
N ASN A 346 3.23 8.34 -0.04
CA ASN A 346 3.90 7.09 0.32
C ASN A 346 4.48 6.29 -0.85
N PHE A 347 4.66 6.93 -2.01
CA PHE A 347 5.10 6.24 -3.22
C PHE A 347 6.45 6.76 -3.69
N MET A 348 7.41 5.86 -3.85
CA MET A 348 8.76 6.18 -4.33
C MET A 348 8.99 5.56 -5.70
N ILE A 349 9.74 6.26 -6.54
CA ILE A 349 10.24 5.75 -7.82
C ILE A 349 11.74 5.95 -7.86
N ASN A 350 12.47 4.84 -8.01
CA ASN A 350 13.91 4.80 -8.17
C ASN A 350 14.22 4.42 -9.61
N ARG A 351 14.71 5.38 -10.39
CA ARG A 351 15.11 5.18 -11.77
C ARG A 351 16.63 5.27 -11.89
N TYR A 352 17.21 4.23 -12.46
CA TYR A 352 18.64 4.03 -12.62
C TYR A 352 18.93 3.48 -14.01
N GLY A 353 20.03 3.82 -14.70
CA GLY A 353 20.45 3.12 -15.95
C GLY A 353 19.30 2.54 -16.79
N PRO A 354 19.20 1.22 -17.01
CA PRO A 354 18.05 0.54 -17.61
C PRO A 354 17.01 -0.01 -16.61
N TRP A 355 17.20 0.21 -15.31
CA TRP A 355 16.42 -0.35 -14.20
C TRP A 355 15.45 0.67 -13.58
N MET A 356 14.28 0.22 -13.16
CA MET A 356 13.41 1.00 -12.29
C MET A 356 12.85 0.11 -11.19
N ASP A 357 12.81 0.61 -9.97
CA ASP A 357 11.99 0.03 -8.92
C ASP A 357 11.17 1.07 -8.20
N THR A 358 10.07 0.64 -7.60
CA THR A 358 9.19 1.50 -6.82
C THR A 358 9.11 1.01 -5.40
N ASN A 359 8.77 1.91 -4.46
CA ASN A 359 8.52 1.55 -3.07
C ASN A 359 7.16 2.11 -2.68
N LEU A 360 6.18 1.26 -2.44
CA LEU A 360 4.87 1.68 -1.95
C LEU A 360 4.73 1.31 -0.47
N ALA A 361 4.80 2.30 0.43
CA ALA A 361 4.72 2.10 1.87
C ALA A 361 3.27 2.10 2.36
N ILE A 362 2.69 0.93 2.59
CA ILE A 362 1.29 0.73 2.99
C ILE A 362 1.21 0.58 4.51
N PRO A 363 0.46 1.43 5.23
CA PRO A 363 0.33 1.31 6.68
C PRO A 363 -0.57 0.13 7.06
N LEU A 364 -0.07 -0.77 7.91
CA LEU A 364 -0.79 -1.94 8.44
C LEU A 364 -1.13 -1.80 9.92
N GLY A 365 -0.88 -0.62 10.49
CA GLY A 365 -1.14 -0.27 11.88
C GLY A 365 -0.22 0.88 12.31
N PRO A 366 -0.25 1.27 13.60
CA PRO A 366 0.61 2.34 14.11
C PRO A 366 2.10 1.99 14.12
N ARG A 367 2.45 0.69 14.11
CA ARG A 367 3.82 0.17 14.26
C ARG A 367 4.19 -0.88 13.22
N LYS A 368 3.47 -0.91 12.10
CA LYS A 368 3.71 -1.89 11.04
C LYS A 368 3.34 -1.32 9.69
N CYS A 369 4.20 -1.53 8.71
CA CYS A 369 3.89 -1.26 7.31
C CYS A 369 4.27 -2.46 6.43
N LEU A 370 3.67 -2.49 5.25
CA LEU A 370 4.10 -3.31 4.14
C LEU A 370 4.74 -2.37 3.12
N VAL A 371 5.97 -2.66 2.71
CA VAL A 371 6.57 -1.99 1.56
C VAL A 371 6.55 -2.93 0.37
N VAL A 372 5.84 -2.52 -0.68
CA VAL A 372 5.74 -3.26 -1.93
C VAL A 372 6.75 -2.68 -2.91
N PHE A 373 7.61 -3.55 -3.42
CA PHE A 373 8.55 -3.24 -4.49
C PHE A 373 8.08 -3.85 -5.80
N ASP A 374 7.82 -3.03 -6.81
CA ASP A 374 7.66 -3.48 -8.19
C ASP A 374 8.91 -3.11 -8.98
N TYR A 375 9.46 -4.10 -9.70
CA TYR A 375 10.66 -3.95 -10.50
C TYR A 375 10.29 -3.90 -11.98
N PHE A 376 10.87 -2.95 -12.70
CA PHE A 376 10.70 -2.77 -14.13
C PHE A 376 12.05 -2.59 -14.81
N LEU A 377 12.09 -2.90 -16.10
CA LEU A 377 13.32 -2.94 -16.87
C LEU A 377 13.07 -2.46 -18.29
N GLU A 378 14.04 -1.76 -18.87
CA GLU A 378 14.02 -1.46 -20.30
C GLU A 378 13.91 -2.73 -21.14
N ALA A 379 13.07 -2.69 -22.17
CA ALA A 379 12.74 -3.86 -22.98
C ALA A 379 13.97 -4.52 -23.65
N SER A 380 15.05 -3.76 -23.87
CA SER A 380 16.33 -4.25 -24.40
C SER A 380 17.06 -5.22 -23.46
N PHE A 381 16.82 -5.16 -22.15
CA PHE A 381 17.47 -6.00 -21.14
C PHE A 381 16.58 -7.14 -20.64
N LYS A 382 15.33 -7.25 -21.08
CA LYS A 382 14.33 -8.22 -20.58
C LYS A 382 14.78 -9.69 -20.62
N ASP A 383 15.62 -10.04 -21.58
CA ASP A 383 16.10 -11.41 -21.79
C ASP A 383 17.45 -11.68 -21.10
N ASP A 384 18.10 -10.66 -20.51
CA ASP A 384 19.35 -10.81 -19.74
C ASP A 384 19.06 -11.24 -18.29
N LYS A 385 18.85 -12.54 -18.12
CA LYS A 385 18.60 -13.15 -16.81
C LYS A 385 19.71 -12.88 -15.79
N ALA A 386 20.96 -12.85 -16.23
CA ALA A 386 22.09 -12.66 -15.33
C ALA A 386 22.14 -11.21 -14.81
N PHE A 387 21.80 -10.24 -15.66
CA PHE A 387 21.61 -8.86 -15.24
C PHE A 387 20.47 -8.74 -14.23
N ILE A 388 19.29 -9.32 -14.53
CA ILE A 388 18.11 -9.26 -13.66
C ILE A 388 18.42 -9.87 -12.28
N GLU A 389 18.99 -11.06 -12.23
CA GLU A 389 19.32 -11.75 -10.98
C GLU A 389 20.29 -10.96 -10.11
N ARG A 390 21.35 -10.39 -10.70
CA ARG A 390 22.31 -9.54 -9.97
C ARG A 390 21.65 -8.26 -9.47
N SER A 391 20.88 -7.58 -10.31
CA SER A 391 20.20 -6.33 -9.96
C SER A 391 19.20 -6.52 -8.81
N LEU A 392 18.46 -7.63 -8.84
CA LEU A 392 17.55 -8.01 -7.77
C LEU A 392 18.28 -8.39 -6.47
N ALA A 393 19.45 -9.02 -6.55
CA ALA A 393 20.26 -9.35 -5.38
C ALA A 393 20.88 -8.10 -4.72
N ASP A 394 21.33 -7.14 -5.54
CA ASP A 394 21.83 -5.86 -5.05
C ASP A 394 20.72 -5.03 -4.39
N SER A 395 19.52 -5.01 -4.99
CA SER A 395 18.34 -4.36 -4.40
C SER A 395 17.96 -5.01 -3.07
N GLU A 396 17.89 -6.36 -3.00
CA GLU A 396 17.58 -7.10 -1.76
C GLU A 396 18.49 -6.69 -0.61
N LYS A 397 19.80 -6.58 -0.88
CA LYS A 397 20.77 -6.21 0.14
C LYS A 397 20.49 -4.84 0.75
N VAL A 398 20.19 -3.86 -0.09
CA VAL A 398 19.83 -2.50 0.35
C VAL A 398 18.54 -2.55 1.18
N GLN A 399 17.51 -3.28 0.73
CA GLN A 399 16.26 -3.39 1.48
C GLN A 399 16.44 -4.01 2.85
N MET A 400 17.25 -5.08 2.97
CA MET A 400 17.52 -5.68 4.27
C MET A 400 18.31 -4.76 5.21
N GLU A 401 19.18 -3.89 4.66
CA GLU A 401 19.87 -2.85 5.41
C GLU A 401 18.88 -1.79 5.93
N ASP A 402 17.98 -1.30 5.06
CA ASP A 402 16.95 -0.31 5.40
C ASP A 402 15.92 -0.81 6.41
N ILE A 403 15.45 -2.05 6.26
CA ILE A 403 14.52 -2.69 7.21
C ILE A 403 15.12 -2.66 8.61
N ARG A 404 16.39 -3.05 8.74
CA ARG A 404 17.08 -3.05 10.04
C ARG A 404 17.18 -1.66 10.64
N LEU A 405 17.43 -0.63 9.83
CA LEU A 405 17.48 0.76 10.28
C LEU A 405 16.10 1.24 10.73
N CYS A 406 15.07 1.06 9.91
CA CYS A 406 13.71 1.49 10.19
C CYS A 406 13.15 0.85 11.47
N GLU A 407 13.34 -0.46 11.66
CA GLU A 407 12.94 -1.13 12.90
C GLU A 407 13.73 -0.66 14.13
N GLY A 408 15.01 -0.32 13.94
CA GLY A 408 15.85 0.29 14.96
C GLY A 408 15.35 1.68 15.37
N VAL A 409 15.04 2.52 14.37
CA VAL A 409 14.47 3.86 14.56
C VAL A 409 13.14 3.78 15.26
N GLN A 410 12.23 2.88 14.86
CA GLN A 410 10.94 2.70 15.53
C GLN A 410 11.12 2.38 17.03
N LYS A 411 12.01 1.44 17.37
CA LYS A 411 12.34 1.11 18.77
C LYS A 411 12.93 2.32 19.52
N GLY A 412 13.74 3.13 18.84
CA GLY A 412 14.32 4.36 19.38
C GLY A 412 13.29 5.44 19.67
N ILE A 413 12.36 5.68 18.75
CA ILE A 413 11.26 6.66 18.87
C ILE A 413 10.31 6.28 20.01
N GLU A 414 10.13 4.99 20.28
CA GLU A 414 9.33 4.46 21.41
C GLU A 414 10.01 4.63 22.77
N SER A 415 11.30 4.98 22.80
CA SER A 415 12.02 5.21 24.05
C SER A 415 11.57 6.52 24.71
N PRO A 416 11.30 6.55 26.02
CA PRO A 416 11.00 7.79 26.75
C PRO A 416 12.10 8.86 26.69
N ALA A 417 13.30 8.49 26.23
CA ALA A 417 14.42 9.39 26.05
C ALA A 417 14.32 10.26 24.77
N TYR A 418 13.42 9.94 23.84
CA TYR A 418 13.28 10.64 22.58
C TYR A 418 11.88 11.27 22.43
N SER A 419 11.85 12.52 21.99
CA SER A 419 10.60 13.23 21.68
C SER A 419 10.65 13.82 20.28
N THR A 420 11.72 14.54 19.93
CA THR A 420 11.89 15.24 18.65
C THR A 420 13.35 15.25 18.25
N GLY A 421 13.63 15.33 16.95
CA GLY A 421 14.95 15.50 16.37
C GLY A 421 15.15 16.87 15.72
N ARG A 422 16.26 17.01 15.00
CA ARG A 422 16.61 18.17 14.17
C ARG A 422 16.87 17.68 12.76
N TYR A 423 16.45 18.47 11.78
CA TYR A 423 16.85 18.25 10.40
C TYR A 423 18.29 18.72 10.17
N ALA A 424 19.01 18.05 9.28
CA ALA A 424 20.22 18.51 8.63
C ALA A 424 19.81 19.35 7.39
N PRO A 425 19.83 20.70 7.46
CA PRO A 425 19.17 21.56 6.47
C PRO A 425 19.68 21.42 5.04
N ASN A 426 20.91 20.94 4.86
CA ASN A 426 21.52 20.81 3.54
C ASN A 426 21.03 19.57 2.78
N VAL A 427 20.56 18.53 3.47
CA VAL A 427 20.25 17.22 2.87
C VAL A 427 18.82 16.76 3.16
N GLU A 428 18.26 17.02 4.35
CA GLU A 428 16.93 16.52 4.75
C GLU A 428 15.76 17.46 4.36
N LYS A 429 15.93 18.25 3.28
CA LYS A 429 14.91 19.21 2.82
C LYS A 429 13.63 18.51 2.35
N ALA A 430 13.78 17.35 1.71
CA ALA A 430 12.65 16.55 1.25
C ALA A 430 11.86 15.94 2.43
N MET A 431 12.54 15.51 3.49
CA MET A 431 11.91 15.03 4.72
C MET A 431 11.10 16.13 5.41
N HIS A 432 11.69 17.33 5.56
CA HIS A 432 10.95 18.47 6.11
C HIS A 432 9.72 18.81 5.26
N HIS A 433 9.87 18.82 3.93
CA HIS A 433 8.75 19.04 3.00
C HIS A 433 7.63 18.00 3.18
N PHE A 434 7.98 16.72 3.28
CA PHE A 434 7.02 15.64 3.57
C PHE A 434 6.25 15.89 4.88
N HIS A 435 6.94 16.28 5.95
CA HIS A 435 6.29 16.60 7.22
C HIS A 435 5.36 17.82 7.13
N CYS A 436 5.69 18.83 6.34
CA CYS A 436 4.80 19.96 6.07
C CYS A 436 3.53 19.54 5.31
N LEU A 437 3.67 18.73 4.26
CA LEU A 437 2.51 18.20 3.52
C LEU A 437 1.63 17.32 4.40
N LEU A 438 2.25 16.48 5.23
CA LEU A 438 1.55 15.64 6.18
C LEU A 438 0.78 16.49 7.20
N TYR A 439 1.41 17.52 7.77
CA TYR A 439 0.73 18.47 8.66
C TYR A 439 -0.50 19.09 8.00
N ASP A 440 -0.35 19.58 6.76
CA ASP A 440 -1.43 20.25 6.04
C ASP A 440 -2.62 19.31 5.79
N ASN A 441 -2.38 18.04 5.49
CA ASN A 441 -3.46 17.05 5.36
C ASN A 441 -4.09 16.70 6.72
N LEU A 442 -3.29 16.60 7.78
CA LEU A 442 -3.77 16.20 9.10
C LEU A 442 -4.59 17.32 9.77
N ILE A 443 -4.36 18.59 9.42
CA ILE A 443 -5.12 19.71 10.02
C ILE A 443 -6.41 20.07 9.27
N ASN A 444 -6.51 19.71 7.98
CA ASN A 444 -7.63 20.10 7.08
C ASN A 444 -8.61 18.96 6.82
#